data_AF-A0A168KT95-F1
#
_entry.id   AF-A0A168KT95-F1
#
_cell.length_a   1.000
_cell.length_b   1.000
_cell.length_c   1.000
_cell.angle_alpha   90.00
_cell.angle_beta   90.00
_cell.angle_gamma   90.00
#
_symmetry.space_group_name_H-M   'P 1'
#
loop_
_entity.id
_entity.type
_entity.pdbx_description
1 polymer ?
#
loop_
_entity_poly.entity_id
_entity_poly.type
_entity_poly.pdbx_seq_one_letter_code
_entity_poly.pdbx_strand_id
1 'polypeptide(L)'
;MKPHQVLFLVAPLGRLAAAADDDNGSQPQQVQVYTDDTHKYTYHGCYNETTLAEGSAGTRALAGGSSDVQPDTMTVPACLAFCQSGDTKYRYAGVEWSRECWCAENIAGIAQKLDDKECNFPCAGNKTQACGGQLKLNVYRMSSAPRNLLAHGVGAAMTLLIIYMGVLF
;
A
#
# COMPACT_ATOMS: atom_id res chain seq x y z
N MET A 1 -43.31 23.15 -74.53
CA MET A 1 -42.17 22.22 -74.65
C MET A 1 -42.08 21.46 -73.32
N LYS A 2 -42.07 20.14 -73.35
CA LYS A 2 -42.18 19.20 -72.21
C LYS A 2 -40.80 18.52 -72.02
N PRO A 3 -40.51 17.77 -70.94
CA PRO A 3 -40.71 17.97 -69.49
C PRO A 3 -39.35 17.94 -68.75
N HIS A 4 -39.30 18.22 -67.45
CA HIS A 4 -38.40 17.49 -66.56
C HIS A 4 -39.01 17.38 -65.16
N GLN A 5 -39.39 16.16 -64.81
CA GLN A 5 -39.65 15.74 -63.44
C GLN A 5 -38.38 15.94 -62.61
N VAL A 6 -38.50 16.57 -61.44
CA VAL A 6 -37.59 16.30 -60.33
C VAL A 6 -38.46 15.94 -59.13
N LEU A 7 -38.25 14.69 -58.73
CA LEU A 7 -38.89 13.92 -57.69
C LEU A 7 -38.70 14.60 -56.32
N PHE A 8 -39.81 14.84 -55.60
CA PHE A 8 -39.79 15.20 -54.19
C PHE A 8 -39.26 14.02 -53.38
N LEU A 9 -37.99 14.05 -52.99
CA LEU A 9 -37.44 13.19 -51.94
C LEU A 9 -37.46 13.97 -50.63
N VAL A 10 -38.46 13.68 -49.82
CA VAL A 10 -38.51 14.03 -48.40
C VAL A 10 -37.40 13.26 -47.70
N ALA A 11 -36.28 13.92 -47.40
CA ALA A 11 -35.25 13.35 -46.54
C ALA A 11 -35.71 13.49 -45.08
N PRO A 12 -35.67 12.43 -44.26
CA PRO A 12 -35.98 12.52 -42.85
C PRO A 12 -34.92 13.37 -42.14
N LEU A 13 -35.34 14.13 -41.14
CA LEU A 13 -34.50 14.83 -40.18
C LEU A 13 -33.53 13.82 -39.53
N GLY A 14 -32.36 13.67 -40.13
CA GLY A 14 -31.23 12.99 -39.54
C GLY A 14 -30.85 13.75 -38.28
N ARG A 15 -30.89 13.05 -37.15
CA ARG A 15 -30.38 13.53 -35.87
C ARG A 15 -28.97 14.06 -36.10
N LEU A 16 -28.68 15.28 -35.62
CA LEU A 16 -27.31 15.73 -35.39
C LEU A 16 -26.68 14.69 -34.45
N ALA A 17 -25.91 13.76 -35.02
CA ALA A 17 -24.89 13.07 -34.27
C ALA A 17 -23.83 14.15 -33.98
N ALA A 18 -23.71 14.50 -32.70
CA ALA A 18 -22.52 15.18 -32.22
C ALA A 18 -21.32 14.34 -32.69
N ALA A 19 -20.39 14.99 -33.39
CA ALA A 19 -19.09 14.42 -33.64
C ALA A 19 -18.53 14.03 -32.26
N ALA A 20 -18.28 12.74 -32.07
CA ALA A 20 -17.42 12.29 -31.00
C ALA A 20 -16.02 12.84 -31.33
N ASP A 21 -15.52 13.74 -30.49
CA ASP A 21 -14.11 14.07 -30.49
C ASP A 21 -13.32 12.80 -30.16
N ASP A 22 -12.40 12.43 -31.06
CA ASP A 22 -11.32 11.47 -30.82
C ASP A 22 -10.39 12.06 -29.76
N ASP A 23 -10.73 11.91 -28.48
CA ASP A 23 -9.79 12.17 -27.39
C ASP A 23 -8.86 10.95 -27.27
N ASN A 24 -7.67 11.09 -27.86
CA ASN A 24 -6.53 10.20 -27.67
C ASN A 24 -6.19 10.14 -26.18
N GLY A 25 -6.81 9.19 -25.48
CA GLY A 25 -6.95 9.15 -24.03
C GLY A 25 -5.64 9.23 -23.24
N SER A 26 -5.37 10.41 -22.70
CA SER A 26 -4.58 10.57 -21.48
C SER A 26 -5.54 10.65 -20.28
N GLN A 27 -5.95 9.49 -19.76
CA GLN A 27 -6.61 9.43 -18.44
C GLN A 27 -5.66 10.01 -17.38
N PRO A 28 -6.13 10.85 -16.44
CA PRO A 28 -5.30 11.35 -15.35
C PRO A 28 -4.75 10.15 -14.58
N GLN A 29 -3.43 10.10 -14.42
CA GLN A 29 -2.74 9.01 -13.75
C GLN A 29 -3.22 8.91 -12.30
N GLN A 30 -4.20 8.05 -12.03
CA GLN A 30 -4.78 7.89 -10.70
C GLN A 30 -3.78 7.23 -9.77
N VAL A 31 -3.58 7.83 -8.61
CA VAL A 31 -2.78 7.29 -7.52
C VAL A 31 -3.53 6.10 -6.90
N GLN A 32 -2.86 4.96 -6.74
CA GLN A 32 -3.44 3.71 -6.24
C GLN A 32 -2.69 3.20 -5.01
N VAL A 33 -3.40 2.49 -4.14
CA VAL A 33 -2.79 1.72 -3.06
C VAL A 33 -1.91 0.62 -3.67
N TYR A 34 -0.67 0.52 -3.21
CA TYR A 34 0.26 -0.49 -3.69
C TYR A 34 -0.11 -1.87 -3.13
N THR A 35 0.00 -2.91 -3.95
CA THR A 35 -0.14 -4.30 -3.53
C THR A 35 1.23 -4.98 -3.63
N ASP A 36 1.68 -5.61 -2.55
CA ASP A 36 2.93 -6.37 -2.54
C ASP A 36 2.68 -7.81 -3.00
N ASP A 37 3.11 -8.11 -4.22
CA ASP A 37 2.96 -9.44 -4.85
C ASP A 37 3.77 -10.53 -4.13
N THR A 38 4.75 -10.15 -3.30
CA THR A 38 5.50 -11.12 -2.48
C THR A 38 4.74 -11.54 -1.23
N HIS A 39 3.62 -10.86 -0.93
CA HIS A 39 2.80 -11.02 0.26
C HIS A 39 3.58 -10.90 1.58
N LYS A 40 4.75 -10.25 1.60
CA LYS A 40 5.54 -10.04 2.81
C LYS A 40 4.95 -8.93 3.66
N TYR A 41 4.37 -7.94 3.01
CA TYR A 41 3.50 -6.95 3.61
C TYR A 41 2.13 -6.98 2.93
N THR A 42 1.10 -6.61 3.67
CA THR A 42 -0.24 -6.39 3.13
C THR A 42 -0.70 -5.00 3.55
N TYR A 43 -1.40 -4.30 2.65
CA TYR A 43 -1.98 -3.01 2.98
C TYR A 43 -2.92 -3.13 4.20
N HIS A 44 -2.70 -2.28 5.19
CA HIS A 44 -3.43 -2.28 6.46
C HIS A 44 -4.50 -1.19 6.51
N GLY A 45 -4.19 -0.02 5.95
CA GLY A 45 -5.13 1.10 5.82
C GLY A 45 -4.44 2.46 5.76
N CYS A 46 -5.23 3.50 5.52
CA CYS A 46 -4.85 4.89 5.74
C CYS A 46 -5.01 5.26 7.23
N TYR A 47 -4.00 5.89 7.84
CA TYR A 47 -4.02 6.32 9.24
C TYR A 47 -3.58 7.78 9.36
N ASN A 48 -4.10 8.51 10.34
CA ASN A 48 -3.54 9.83 10.65
C ASN A 48 -2.17 9.71 11.34
N GLU A 49 -1.31 10.67 11.06
CA GLU A 49 -0.12 10.94 11.86
C GLU A 49 -0.57 11.56 13.19
N THR A 50 0.01 11.10 14.30
CA THR A 50 -0.41 11.48 15.65
C THR A 50 0.45 12.57 16.27
N THR A 51 1.54 12.98 15.61
CA THR A 51 2.49 13.98 16.14
C THR A 51 1.81 15.26 16.65
N LEU A 52 0.71 15.69 16.02
CA LEU A 52 -0.07 16.87 16.42
C LEU A 52 -1.41 16.53 17.10
N ALA A 53 -1.70 15.26 17.34
CA ALA A 53 -2.91 14.84 18.02
C ALA A 53 -2.83 15.14 19.52
N GLU A 54 -3.95 15.55 20.11
CA GLU A 54 -4.07 15.74 21.56
C GLU A 54 -3.72 14.45 22.31
N GLY A 55 -2.93 14.55 23.37
CA GLY A 55 -2.48 13.39 24.15
C GLY A 55 -1.37 12.56 23.52
N SER A 56 -0.86 12.92 22.33
CA SER A 56 0.27 12.21 21.69
C SER A 56 1.63 12.49 22.33
N ALA A 57 1.76 13.63 23.03
CA ALA A 57 3.04 14.19 23.46
C ALA A 57 4.09 14.31 22.32
N GLY A 58 3.63 14.56 21.08
CA GLY A 58 4.51 14.63 19.91
C GLY A 58 4.90 13.27 19.34
N THR A 59 4.34 12.17 19.86
CA THR A 59 4.66 10.82 19.39
C THR A 59 4.00 10.55 18.05
N ARG A 60 4.76 9.91 17.16
CA ARG A 60 4.30 9.54 15.83
C ARG A 60 3.35 8.35 15.81
N ALA A 61 2.54 8.23 14.75
CA ALA A 61 1.64 7.10 14.58
C ALA A 61 2.42 5.77 14.47
N LEU A 62 3.55 5.81 13.76
CA LEU A 62 4.57 4.77 13.73
C LEU A 62 5.83 5.29 14.43
N ALA A 63 5.94 5.02 15.73
CA ALA A 63 7.06 5.45 16.57
C ALA A 63 7.91 4.26 17.06
N GLY A 64 9.14 4.55 17.50
CA GLY A 64 10.02 3.57 18.15
C GLY A 64 10.70 2.56 17.22
N GLY A 65 10.62 2.75 15.90
CA GLY A 65 11.41 1.98 14.93
C GLY A 65 12.35 2.87 14.10
N SER A 66 12.63 2.44 12.87
CA SER A 66 13.51 3.16 11.93
C SER A 66 12.72 4.06 10.98
N SER A 67 13.39 5.03 10.38
CA SER A 67 12.80 5.89 9.35
C SER A 67 13.82 6.19 8.25
N ASP A 68 13.32 6.50 7.06
CA ASP A 68 14.10 6.92 5.91
C ASP A 68 13.34 8.01 5.14
N VAL A 69 14.06 8.95 4.53
CA VAL A 69 13.49 10.01 3.71
C VAL A 69 14.20 10.03 2.37
N GLN A 70 13.44 9.80 1.31
CA GLN A 70 13.94 9.83 -0.07
C GLN A 70 13.17 10.89 -0.87
N PRO A 71 13.69 12.14 -0.93
CA PRO A 71 12.97 13.28 -1.49
C PRO A 71 12.42 13.05 -2.90
N ASP A 72 13.17 12.34 -3.74
CA ASP A 72 12.86 12.17 -5.16
C ASP A 72 12.59 10.71 -5.56
N THR A 73 13.02 9.75 -4.74
CA THR A 73 13.02 8.33 -5.14
C THR A 73 12.13 7.42 -4.30
N MET A 74 11.43 7.96 -3.29
CA MET A 74 10.56 7.13 -2.44
C MET A 74 9.49 6.41 -3.26
N THR A 75 9.36 5.11 -3.01
CA THR A 75 8.28 4.25 -3.52
C THR A 75 7.78 3.39 -2.37
N VAL A 76 6.54 2.88 -2.46
CA VAL A 76 6.06 1.93 -1.45
C VAL A 76 6.98 0.70 -1.34
N PRO A 77 7.36 0.00 -2.43
CA PRO A 77 8.29 -1.13 -2.35
C PRO A 77 9.62 -0.80 -1.64
N ALA A 78 10.19 0.39 -1.89
CA ALA A 78 11.43 0.81 -1.23
C ALA A 78 11.25 0.92 0.29
N CYS A 79 10.14 1.51 0.75
CA CYS A 79 9.82 1.59 2.17
C CYS A 79 9.59 0.21 2.80
N LEU A 80 8.83 -0.67 2.13
CA LEU A 80 8.60 -2.03 2.61
C LEU A 80 9.91 -2.83 2.72
N ALA A 81 10.79 -2.70 1.73
CA ALA A 81 12.11 -3.33 1.74
C ALA A 81 12.98 -2.79 2.87
N PHE A 82 12.99 -1.47 3.08
CA PHE A 82 13.70 -0.83 4.19
C PHE A 82 13.24 -1.37 5.55
N CYS A 83 11.92 -1.39 5.80
CA CYS A 83 11.36 -1.91 7.06
C CYS A 83 11.49 -3.44 7.23
N GLN A 84 11.85 -4.17 6.17
CA GLN A 84 12.17 -5.61 6.23
C GLN A 84 13.68 -5.88 6.32
N SER A 85 14.52 -4.88 6.10
CA SER A 85 15.97 -5.04 6.04
C SER A 85 16.62 -5.04 7.43
N GLY A 86 17.82 -5.60 7.53
CA GLY A 86 18.59 -5.64 8.79
C GLY A 86 18.16 -6.74 9.77
N ASP A 87 18.62 -6.61 11.01
CA ASP A 87 18.39 -7.58 12.09
C ASP A 87 16.99 -7.46 12.71
N THR A 88 16.37 -6.27 12.60
CA THR A 88 15.02 -6.00 13.09
C THR A 88 14.06 -5.90 11.92
N LYS A 89 13.04 -6.77 11.91
CA LYS A 89 11.97 -6.79 10.91
C LYS A 89 10.73 -6.19 11.52
N TYR A 90 10.38 -4.97 11.12
CA TYR A 90 9.28 -4.25 11.72
C TYR A 90 7.92 -4.80 11.31
N ARG A 91 7.00 -4.94 12.27
CA ARG A 91 5.63 -5.39 11.96
C ARG A 91 4.87 -4.43 11.04
N TYR A 92 5.15 -3.14 11.11
CA TYR A 92 4.48 -2.11 10.32
C TYR A 92 5.49 -1.25 9.57
N ALA A 93 5.11 -0.89 8.34
CA ALA A 93 5.76 0.07 7.49
C ALA A 93 4.72 1.09 7.04
N GLY A 94 5.09 2.37 6.96
CA GLY A 94 4.19 3.43 6.53
C GLY A 94 4.91 4.46 5.69
N VAL A 95 4.23 4.95 4.66
CA VAL A 95 4.73 6.03 3.80
C VAL A 95 3.94 7.30 4.07
N GLU A 96 4.64 8.43 4.18
CA GLU A 96 4.06 9.75 4.43
C GLU A 96 4.64 10.82 3.49
N TRP A 97 3.84 11.85 3.20
CA TRP A 97 4.28 13.08 2.56
C TRP A 97 5.06 12.87 1.25
N SER A 98 4.66 11.85 0.47
CA SER A 98 5.28 11.41 -0.78
C SER A 98 6.70 10.84 -0.67
N ARG A 99 7.42 11.06 0.43
CA ARG A 99 8.88 10.87 0.48
C ARG A 99 9.41 10.21 1.74
N GLU A 100 8.59 10.07 2.76
CA GLU A 100 9.01 9.57 4.07
C GLU A 100 8.58 8.13 4.24
N CYS A 101 9.42 7.35 4.89
CA CYS A 101 9.17 5.98 5.29
C CYS A 101 9.37 5.84 6.78
N TRP A 102 8.44 5.14 7.44
CA TRP A 102 8.40 4.94 8.87
C TRP A 102 8.15 3.47 9.18
N CYS A 103 8.99 2.89 10.03
CA CYS A 103 8.87 1.51 10.48
C CYS A 103 8.57 1.48 11.98
N ALA A 104 7.71 0.57 12.42
CA ALA A 104 7.43 0.38 13.84
C ALA A 104 6.92 -1.04 14.13
N GLU A 105 7.04 -1.47 15.39
CA GLU A 105 6.42 -2.71 15.86
C GLU A 105 4.92 -2.58 16.10
N ASN A 106 4.46 -1.36 16.39
CA ASN A 106 3.07 -1.07 16.74
C ASN A 106 2.63 0.24 16.09
N ILE A 107 1.33 0.34 15.83
CA ILE A 107 0.66 1.61 15.54
C ILE A 107 0.25 2.21 16.89
N ALA A 108 0.49 3.50 17.11
CA ALA A 108 0.05 4.20 18.31
C ALA A 108 -1.47 4.02 18.52
N GLY A 109 -1.90 3.69 19.73
CA GLY A 109 -3.31 3.38 20.02
C GLY A 109 -4.28 4.55 19.79
N ILE A 110 -3.75 5.77 19.73
CA ILE A 110 -4.51 6.99 19.41
C ILE A 110 -4.58 7.28 17.90
N ALA A 111 -3.84 6.55 17.06
CA ALA A 111 -3.95 6.67 15.62
C ALA A 111 -5.29 6.08 15.14
N GLN A 112 -5.98 6.85 14.33
CA GLN A 112 -7.27 6.54 13.77
C GLN A 112 -7.12 6.14 12.31
N LYS A 113 -7.84 5.08 11.94
CA LYS A 113 -7.96 4.69 10.54
C LYS A 113 -8.88 5.69 9.82
N LEU A 114 -8.46 6.11 8.63
CA LEU A 114 -9.14 7.08 7.78
C LEU A 114 -9.69 6.41 6.51
N ASP A 115 -10.41 7.17 5.68
CA ASP A 115 -10.75 6.74 4.32
C ASP A 115 -9.48 6.72 3.46
N ASP A 116 -9.31 5.69 2.63
CA ASP A 116 -8.10 5.51 1.82
C ASP A 116 -7.89 6.68 0.82
N LYS A 117 -8.97 7.39 0.43
CA LYS A 117 -8.89 8.60 -0.40
C LYS A 117 -8.14 9.74 0.26
N GLU A 118 -7.98 9.72 1.58
CA GLU A 118 -7.23 10.73 2.31
C GLU A 118 -5.71 10.53 2.24
N CYS A 119 -5.27 9.31 1.92
CA CYS A 119 -3.87 8.95 1.72
C CYS A 119 -3.58 8.80 0.21
N ASN A 120 -3.68 9.89 -0.54
CA ASN A 120 -3.64 9.89 -2.00
C ASN A 120 -2.46 10.70 -2.59
N PHE A 121 -1.48 11.10 -1.78
CA PHE A 121 -0.31 11.80 -2.30
C PHE A 121 0.52 10.83 -3.14
N PRO A 122 0.91 11.18 -4.39
CA PRO A 122 1.74 10.32 -5.20
C PRO A 122 3.14 10.20 -4.59
N CYS A 123 3.73 9.01 -4.61
CA CYS A 123 5.11 8.81 -4.18
C CYS A 123 6.09 9.66 -5.01
N ALA A 124 7.21 10.05 -4.41
CA ALA A 124 8.25 10.82 -5.08
C ALA A 124 8.79 10.09 -6.32
N GLY A 125 9.18 8.82 -6.15
CA GLY A 125 9.77 7.97 -7.16
C GLY A 125 8.77 7.18 -8.02
N ASN A 126 7.49 7.15 -7.66
CA ASN A 126 6.45 6.54 -8.51
C ASN A 126 5.08 7.21 -8.33
N LYS A 127 4.65 7.98 -9.33
CA LYS A 127 3.41 8.77 -9.27
C LYS A 127 2.11 7.93 -9.35
N THR A 128 2.18 6.63 -9.66
CA THR A 128 1.00 5.75 -9.62
C THR A 128 0.70 5.21 -8.23
N GLN A 129 1.62 5.36 -7.27
CA GLN A 129 1.52 4.77 -5.93
C GLN A 129 1.13 5.82 -4.88
N ALA A 130 0.24 5.44 -3.97
CA ALA A 130 -0.14 6.22 -2.81
C ALA A 130 0.95 6.20 -1.72
N CYS A 131 1.45 7.38 -1.35
CA CYS A 131 2.47 7.62 -0.33
C CYS A 131 2.03 8.64 0.73
N GLY A 132 0.87 8.38 1.32
CA GLY A 132 0.32 9.10 2.46
C GLY A 132 -0.35 10.41 2.07
N GLY A 133 -0.15 11.41 2.92
CA GLY A 133 -0.65 12.78 2.74
C GLY A 133 -0.06 13.69 3.81
N GLN A 134 -0.60 14.90 3.96
CA GLN A 134 -0.24 15.75 5.10
C GLN A 134 -0.74 15.12 6.39
N LEU A 135 0.16 14.70 7.28
CA LEU A 135 -0.19 14.06 8.55
C LEU A 135 -1.02 12.78 8.37
N LYS A 136 -0.71 12.00 7.34
CA LYS A 136 -1.46 10.80 6.94
C LYS A 136 -0.53 9.77 6.31
N LEU A 137 -0.69 8.50 6.68
CA LEU A 137 0.16 7.42 6.24
C LEU A 137 -0.64 6.30 5.59
N ASN A 138 -0.20 5.82 4.42
CA ASN A 138 -0.58 4.48 3.97
C ASN A 138 0.26 3.49 4.79
N VAL A 139 -0.39 2.69 5.63
CA VAL A 139 0.27 1.71 6.51
C VAL A 139 0.12 0.30 5.92
N TYR A 140 1.21 -0.45 5.98
CA TYR A 140 1.34 -1.83 5.57
C TYR A 140 1.76 -2.67 6.77
N ARG A 141 1.21 -3.87 6.89
CA ARG A 141 1.50 -4.80 7.97
C ARG A 141 2.24 -6.02 7.41
N MET A 142 3.32 -6.41 8.07
CA MET A 142 4.04 -7.62 7.72
C MET A 142 3.08 -8.80 7.85
N SER A 143 2.98 -9.59 6.78
CA SER A 143 2.28 -10.86 6.82
C SER A 143 3.11 -11.80 7.68
N SER A 144 2.51 -12.41 8.69
CA SER A 144 3.09 -13.64 9.20
C SER A 144 3.14 -14.61 8.02
N ALA A 145 4.34 -14.99 7.57
CA ALA A 145 4.48 -16.08 6.61
C ALA A 145 3.56 -17.21 7.06
N PRO A 146 2.87 -17.93 6.15
CA PRO A 146 2.18 -19.14 6.55
C PRO A 146 3.18 -19.95 7.36
N ARG A 147 2.91 -20.11 8.66
CA ARG A 147 3.70 -21.01 9.48
C ARG A 147 3.50 -22.34 8.80
N ASN A 148 4.49 -22.78 8.02
CA ASN A 148 4.63 -24.18 7.71
C ASN A 148 4.72 -24.83 9.09
N LEU A 149 3.60 -25.37 9.56
CA LEU A 149 3.41 -26.02 10.85
C LEU A 149 4.19 -27.35 10.93
N LEU A 150 5.36 -27.41 10.29
CA LEU A 150 6.26 -28.55 10.26
C LEU A 150 7.50 -28.34 11.14
N ALA A 151 7.57 -27.26 11.92
CA ALA A 151 8.61 -27.06 12.92
C ALA A 151 7.97 -27.06 14.31
N HIS A 152 8.21 -28.14 15.07
CA HIS A 152 8.20 -28.34 16.53
C HIS A 152 7.60 -29.70 16.92
N GLY A 153 8.23 -30.81 16.49
CA GLY A 153 7.72 -32.14 16.82
C GLY A 153 8.69 -33.32 16.76
N VAL A 154 10.01 -33.15 16.69
CA VAL A 154 10.98 -34.28 16.78
C VAL A 154 12.35 -33.78 17.29
N GLY A 155 12.40 -33.20 18.48
CA GLY A 155 13.67 -32.76 19.08
C GLY A 155 13.80 -33.04 20.57
N ALA A 156 12.69 -33.07 21.31
CA ALA A 156 12.71 -33.29 22.75
C ALA A 156 12.62 -34.78 23.18
N ALA A 157 12.33 -35.71 22.26
CA ALA A 157 12.16 -37.13 22.60
C ALA A 157 13.47 -37.94 22.57
N MET A 158 14.50 -37.50 21.83
CA MET A 158 15.75 -38.27 21.69
C MET A 158 16.77 -38.03 22.81
N THR A 159 16.72 -36.90 23.52
CA THR A 159 17.63 -36.64 24.64
C THR A 159 17.22 -37.40 25.91
N LEU A 160 15.92 -37.65 26.12
CA LEU A 160 15.41 -38.39 27.28
C LEU A 160 15.72 -39.90 27.24
N LEU A 161 15.80 -40.51 26.05
CA LEU A 161 16.16 -41.94 25.90
C LEU A 161 17.65 -42.20 26.14
N ILE A 162 18.53 -41.25 25.78
CA ILE A 162 19.97 -41.36 26.02
C ILE A 162 20.28 -41.25 27.51
N ILE A 163 19.55 -40.38 28.23
CA ILE A 163 19.70 -40.26 29.69
C ILE A 163 19.18 -41.53 30.40
N TYR A 164 18.12 -42.16 29.88
CA TYR A 164 17.55 -43.38 30.49
C TYR A 164 18.47 -44.61 30.37
N MET A 165 19.24 -44.73 29.28
CA MET A 165 20.20 -45.83 29.09
C MET A 165 21.53 -45.63 29.83
N GLY A 166 21.87 -44.39 30.22
CA GLY A 166 23.10 -44.08 30.96
C GLY A 166 23.02 -44.29 32.48
N VAL A 167 21.82 -44.54 33.04
CA VAL A 167 21.60 -44.76 34.48
C VAL A 167 21.44 -46.27 34.80
N LEU A 168 21.46 -47.12 33.77
CA LEU A 168 21.37 -48.59 33.90
C LEU A 168 22.72 -49.32 33.70
N PHE A 169 23.84 -48.59 33.72
CA PHE A 169 25.19 -49.15 33.80
C PHE A 169 25.97 -48.50 34.95
#